data_AF-A0A9P4H4E5-F1
#
_entry.id   AF-A0A9P4H4E5-F1
#
_cell.length_a   1.000
_cell.length_b   1.000
_cell.length_c   1.000
_cell.angle_alpha   90.00
_cell.angle_beta   90.00
_cell.angle_gamma   90.00
#
_symmetry.space_group_name_H-M   'P 1'
#
loop_
_entity.id
_entity.type
_entity.pdbx_description
1 polymer ?
#
loop_
_entity_poly.entity_id
_entity_poly.type
_entity_poly.pdbx_seq_one_letter_code
_entity_poly.pdbx_strand_id
1 'polypeptide(L)'
;MSLVWLIPGKSVRQYDYTPLPQGHSRLLSLHPGQTESPLVAKIFNAQLIELRRTPYYGALSYTWGDPDDAQMLMIGMNPFLMVTPNLRDALVRLRHTDRPRTLRIDAVCINQNDSAEKSRQVVLMTQIYSVADKVLV
;
A
#
# COMPACT_ATOMS: atom_id res chain seq x y z
N MET A 1 27.37 -5.56 -4.97
CA MET A 1 27.64 -4.36 -4.16
C MET A 1 26.40 -4.08 -3.33
N SER A 2 26.40 -4.55 -2.08
CA SER A 2 25.22 -4.56 -1.21
C SER A 2 25.16 -3.25 -0.41
N LEU A 3 24.13 -2.44 -0.66
CA LEU A 3 23.81 -1.25 0.12
C LEU A 3 22.79 -1.63 1.19
N VAL A 4 23.28 -2.22 2.29
CA VAL A 4 22.52 -2.35 3.54
C VAL A 4 23.21 -1.49 4.58
N TRP A 5 22.83 -0.22 4.66
CA TRP A 5 23.06 0.57 5.87
C TRP A 5 21.82 0.42 6.77
N LEU A 6 21.72 -0.72 7.45
CA LEU A 6 20.86 -0.88 8.62
C LEU A 6 21.71 -0.58 9.85
N ILE A 7 21.19 0.28 10.72
CA ILE A 7 21.78 0.56 12.04
C ILE A 7 22.00 -0.79 12.76
N PRO A 8 23.23 -1.12 13.22
CA PRO A 8 23.48 -2.36 13.93
C PRO A 8 22.54 -2.48 15.14
N GLY A 9 21.74 -3.56 15.19
CA GLY A 9 20.93 -3.92 16.36
C GLY A 9 19.42 -3.63 16.30
N LYS A 10 18.88 -2.98 15.25
CA LYS A 10 17.42 -2.87 15.07
C LYS A 10 16.91 -3.90 14.07
N SER A 11 16.21 -4.92 14.54
CA SER A 11 15.46 -5.84 13.67
C SER A 11 14.33 -5.08 12.97
N VAL A 12 14.31 -5.13 11.64
CA VAL A 12 13.15 -4.67 10.88
C VAL A 12 12.04 -5.69 11.09
N ARG A 13 10.84 -5.22 11.44
CA ARG A 13 9.69 -6.09 11.76
C ARG A 13 8.65 -6.03 10.65
N GLN A 14 7.83 -7.07 10.56
CA GLN A 14 6.67 -7.08 9.68
C GLN A 14 5.64 -6.04 10.15
N TYR A 15 4.96 -5.39 9.21
CA TYR A 15 3.92 -4.43 9.50
C TYR A 15 2.74 -5.12 10.16
N ASP A 16 2.34 -4.60 11.31
CA ASP A 16 1.20 -5.07 12.06
C ASP A 16 -0.02 -4.18 11.79
N TYR A 17 -1.11 -4.81 11.37
CA TYR A 17 -2.34 -4.11 11.01
C TYR A 17 -3.16 -3.81 12.26
N THR A 18 -3.37 -2.52 12.56
CA THR A 18 -4.31 -2.12 13.61
C THR A 18 -5.76 -2.21 13.13
N PRO A 19 -6.72 -2.70 13.93
CA PRO A 19 -8.11 -2.84 13.48
C PRO A 19 -8.70 -1.57 12.87
N LEU A 20 -9.31 -1.69 11.70
CA LEU A 20 -10.01 -0.57 11.05
C LEU A 20 -11.36 -0.29 11.72
N PRO A 21 -11.63 0.97 12.13
CA PRO A 21 -12.97 1.36 12.57
C PRO A 21 -14.00 1.18 11.44
N GLN A 22 -15.29 1.13 11.80
CA GLN A 22 -16.36 1.09 10.80
C GLN A 22 -16.30 2.34 9.91
N GLY A 23 -16.62 2.18 8.61
CA GLY A 23 -16.64 3.29 7.67
C GLY A 23 -15.26 3.83 7.27
N HIS A 24 -14.17 3.11 7.58
CA HIS A 24 -12.81 3.48 7.20
C HIS A 24 -12.22 2.50 6.17
N SER A 25 -11.21 2.98 5.44
CA SER A 25 -10.29 2.16 4.67
C SER A 25 -8.85 2.66 4.88
N ARG A 26 -7.85 1.82 4.60
CA ARG A 26 -6.46 2.29 4.57
C ARG A 26 -6.11 2.81 3.17
N LEU A 27 -5.22 3.79 3.13
CA LEU A 27 -4.54 4.23 1.91
C LEU A 27 -3.04 4.10 2.11
N LEU A 28 -2.33 3.95 1.00
CA LEU A 28 -0.88 3.92 0.93
C LEU A 28 -0.38 5.23 0.30
N SER A 29 0.45 5.99 1.01
CA SER A 29 1.24 7.09 0.44
C SER A 29 2.61 6.57 0.06
N LEU A 30 2.82 6.35 -1.24
CA LEU A 30 4.10 5.95 -1.80
C LEU A 30 5.04 7.15 -1.86
N HIS A 31 6.22 7.06 -1.25
CA HIS A 31 7.21 8.14 -1.31
C HIS A 31 7.85 8.25 -2.70
N PRO A 32 8.31 9.45 -3.08
CA PRO A 32 9.02 9.63 -4.33
C PRO A 32 10.37 8.91 -4.33
N GLY A 33 10.87 8.59 -5.52
CA GLY A 33 12.19 7.96 -5.70
C GLY A 33 12.46 7.56 -7.13
N GLN A 34 13.73 7.33 -7.45
CA GLN A 34 14.15 6.79 -8.76
C GLN A 34 13.93 5.28 -8.81
N THR A 35 13.85 4.69 -10.01
CA THR A 35 13.62 3.24 -10.24
C THR A 35 14.42 2.34 -9.30
N GLU A 36 15.72 2.59 -9.15
CA GLU A 36 16.64 1.79 -8.32
C GLU A 36 16.55 2.09 -6.81
N SER A 37 15.87 3.16 -6.43
CA SER A 37 15.69 3.51 -5.01
C SER A 37 14.74 2.51 -4.33
N PRO A 38 14.98 2.13 -3.06
CA PRO A 38 14.05 1.31 -2.29
C PRO A 38 12.63 1.87 -2.29
N LEU A 39 11.63 0.99 -2.29
CA LEU A 39 10.23 1.40 -2.13
C LEU A 39 9.96 1.70 -0.66
N VAL A 40 9.54 2.94 -0.40
CA VAL A 40 9.15 3.40 0.94
C VAL A 40 7.75 4.00 0.83
N ALA A 41 6.90 3.70 1.80
CA ALA A 41 5.55 4.20 1.87
C ALA A 41 5.10 4.48 3.31
N LYS A 42 3.93 5.09 3.45
CA LYS A 42 3.18 5.19 4.70
C LYS A 42 1.79 4.61 4.48
N ILE A 43 1.27 3.91 5.47
CA ILE A 43 -0.13 3.45 5.48
C ILE A 43 -0.88 4.27 6.52
N PHE A 44 -2.05 4.77 6.15
CA PHE A 44 -2.89 5.59 7.04
C PHE A 44 -4.37 5.30 6.82
N ASN A 45 -5.17 5.52 7.86
CA ASN A 45 -6.62 5.32 7.82
C ASN A 45 -7.29 6.56 7.24
N ALA A 46 -8.31 6.36 6.42
CA ALA A 46 -9.14 7.42 5.85
C ALA A 46 -10.62 7.07 6.05
N GLN A 47 -11.44 8.08 6.33
CA GLN A 47 -12.88 7.92 6.42
C GLN A 47 -13.49 7.85 5.02
N LEU A 48 -14.35 6.86 4.77
CA LEU A 48 -15.00 6.69 3.47
C LEU A 48 -15.88 7.89 3.10
N ILE A 49 -16.49 8.55 4.08
CA ILE A 49 -17.30 9.75 3.83
C ILE A 49 -16.46 10.91 3.31
N GLU A 50 -15.22 11.05 3.79
CA GLU A 50 -14.28 12.07 3.32
C GLU A 50 -13.80 11.73 1.91
N LEU A 51 -13.44 10.47 1.67
CA LEU A 51 -13.01 9.99 0.35
C LEU A 51 -14.10 10.18 -0.72
N ARG A 52 -15.38 10.05 -0.36
CA ARG A 52 -16.51 10.34 -1.27
C ARG A 52 -16.65 11.83 -1.59
N ARG A 53 -16.31 12.72 -0.65
CA ARG A 53 -16.46 14.18 -0.81
C ARG A 53 -15.29 14.80 -1.57
N THR A 54 -14.08 14.38 -1.23
CA THR A 54 -12.84 14.92 -1.81
C THR A 54 -11.89 13.76 -2.06
N PRO A 55 -11.95 13.11 -3.24
CA PRO A 55 -11.06 12.01 -3.55
C PRO A 55 -9.65 12.53 -3.89
N TYR A 56 -8.65 11.94 -3.24
CA TYR A 56 -7.23 12.33 -3.40
C TYR A 56 -6.30 11.13 -3.63
N TYR A 57 -6.86 9.99 -4.03
CA TYR A 57 -6.12 8.74 -4.22
C TYR A 57 -6.50 8.06 -5.54
N GLY A 58 -5.55 7.34 -6.12
CA GLY A 58 -5.83 6.38 -7.19
C GLY A 58 -6.10 4.99 -6.63
N ALA A 59 -6.96 4.20 -7.26
CA ALA A 59 -7.12 2.78 -6.95
C ALA A 59 -6.29 1.95 -7.94
N LEU A 60 -5.48 1.02 -7.44
CA LEU A 60 -4.64 0.16 -8.28
C LEU A 60 -5.30 -1.20 -8.47
N SER A 61 -5.67 -1.50 -9.71
CA SER A 61 -6.01 -2.84 -10.16
C SER A 61 -4.79 -3.43 -10.86
N TYR A 62 -4.39 -4.65 -10.51
CA TYR A 62 -3.22 -5.30 -11.09
C TYR A 62 -3.37 -6.81 -11.02
N THR A 63 -2.67 -7.51 -11.90
CA THR A 63 -2.61 -8.98 -11.85
C THR A 63 -1.72 -9.41 -10.69
N TRP A 64 -2.22 -10.31 -9.86
CA TRP A 64 -1.46 -10.85 -8.73
C TRP A 64 -0.25 -11.63 -9.26
N GLY A 65 0.91 -11.41 -8.64
CA GLY A 65 2.12 -12.16 -8.93
C GLY A 65 2.26 -13.38 -8.03
N ASP A 66 3.32 -14.15 -8.26
CA ASP A 66 3.70 -15.28 -7.42
C ASP A 66 4.06 -14.80 -5.99
N PRO A 67 3.44 -15.34 -4.93
CA PRO A 67 3.78 -15.01 -3.56
C PRO A 67 5.17 -15.50 -3.12
N ASP A 68 5.77 -16.48 -3.80
CA ASP A 68 7.04 -17.10 -3.37
C ASP A 68 8.27 -16.22 -3.68
N ASP A 69 8.14 -15.22 -4.56
CA ASP A 69 9.16 -14.22 -4.86
C ASP A 69 8.79 -12.84 -4.27
N ALA A 70 8.31 -12.82 -3.03
CA ALA A 70 7.90 -11.58 -2.40
C ALA A 70 9.10 -10.67 -2.08
N GLN A 71 8.90 -9.37 -2.26
CA GLN A 71 9.91 -8.31 -2.09
C GLN A 71 9.46 -7.33 -1.00
N MET A 72 10.42 -6.64 -0.36
CA MET A 72 10.12 -5.72 0.74
C MET A 72 9.61 -4.35 0.24
N LEU A 73 8.49 -3.91 0.80
CA LEU A 73 8.01 -2.54 0.81
C LEU A 73 8.20 -1.97 2.22
N MET A 74 9.03 -0.95 2.38
CA MET A 74 9.25 -0.32 3.68
C MET A 74 8.07 0.60 4.05
N ILE A 75 7.57 0.46 5.27
CA ILE A 75 6.55 1.36 5.84
C ILE A 75 7.25 2.30 6.82
N GLY A 76 7.59 3.50 6.35
CA GLY A 76 8.51 4.41 7.04
C GLY A 76 9.94 3.84 7.08
N MET A 77 10.61 3.97 8.24
CA MET A 77 11.94 3.36 8.45
C MET A 77 11.86 1.92 8.98
N ASN A 78 10.75 1.57 9.61
CA ASN A 78 10.41 0.27 10.21
C ASN A 78 8.93 0.41 10.60
N PRO A 79 8.01 -0.50 10.25
CA PRO A 79 8.17 -1.89 9.74
C PRO A 79 8.21 -2.05 8.20
N PHE A 80 8.13 -3.29 7.70
CA PHE A 80 8.03 -3.65 6.26
C PHE A 80 6.80 -4.52 5.95
N LEU A 81 6.36 -4.52 4.68
CA LEU A 81 5.42 -5.49 4.11
C LEU A 81 6.08 -6.28 3.00
N MET A 82 5.72 -7.55 2.87
CA MET A 82 6.08 -8.37 1.71
C MET A 82 5.05 -8.14 0.61
N VAL A 83 5.50 -7.80 -0.59
CA VAL A 83 4.66 -7.56 -1.77
C VAL A 83 5.14 -8.43 -2.93
N THR A 84 4.21 -8.90 -3.76
CA THR A 84 4.56 -9.74 -4.92
C THR A 84 5.33 -8.94 -5.99
N PRO A 85 6.07 -9.60 -6.90
CA PRO A 85 6.82 -8.94 -7.96
C PRO A 85 5.97 -8.00 -8.82
N ASN A 86 4.76 -8.43 -9.22
CA ASN A 86 3.86 -7.60 -10.01
C ASN A 86 3.45 -6.32 -9.27
N LEU A 87 3.18 -6.42 -7.97
CA LEU A 87 2.86 -5.24 -7.18
C LEU A 87 4.08 -4.31 -7.04
N ARG A 88 5.27 -4.87 -6.79
CA ARG A 88 6.52 -4.10 -6.75
C ARG A 88 6.71 -3.32 -8.06
N ASP A 89 6.57 -3.98 -9.20
CA ASP A 89 6.77 -3.36 -10.51
C ASP A 89 5.73 -2.29 -10.80
N ALA A 90 4.46 -2.53 -10.45
CA ALA A 90 3.42 -1.52 -10.52
C ALA A 90 3.76 -0.29 -9.65
N LEU A 91 4.21 -0.51 -8.40
CA LEU A 91 4.63 0.57 -7.51
C LEU A 91 5.81 1.36 -8.07
N VAL A 92 6.84 0.69 -8.60
CA VAL A 92 8.00 1.35 -9.22
C VAL A 92 7.56 2.21 -10.41
N ARG A 93 6.68 1.71 -11.27
CA ARG A 93 6.17 2.45 -12.45
C ARG A 93 5.29 3.63 -12.07
N LEU A 94 4.47 3.49 -11.03
CA LEU A 94 3.55 4.53 -10.57
C LEU A 94 4.21 5.58 -9.68
N ARG A 95 5.37 5.26 -9.09
CA ARG A 95 6.13 6.16 -8.23
C ARG A 95 6.53 7.42 -9.02
N HIS A 96 6.20 8.57 -8.46
CA HIS A 96 6.73 9.84 -8.94
C HIS A 96 8.17 10.04 -8.43
N THR A 97 8.96 10.82 -9.14
CA THR A 97 10.35 11.11 -8.75
C THR A 97 10.45 12.26 -7.75
N ASP A 98 9.42 13.11 -7.65
CA ASP A 98 9.45 14.41 -6.97
C ASP A 98 8.39 14.57 -5.86
N ARG A 99 7.29 13.80 -5.89
CA ARG A 99 6.20 13.91 -4.93
C ARG A 99 5.62 12.55 -4.50
N PRO A 100 4.97 12.46 -3.33
CA PRO A 100 4.27 11.26 -2.96
C PRO A 100 3.07 10.96 -3.88
N ARG A 101 2.69 9.68 -3.98
CA ARG A 101 1.45 9.25 -4.63
C ARG A 101 0.59 8.47 -3.65
N THR A 102 -0.67 8.87 -3.51
CA THR A 102 -1.64 8.15 -2.67
C THR A 102 -2.38 7.11 -3.49
N LEU A 103 -2.38 5.86 -3.02
CA LEU A 103 -2.94 4.69 -3.67
C LEU A 103 -3.83 3.89 -2.72
N ARG A 104 -4.88 3.29 -3.28
CA ARG A 104 -5.60 2.18 -2.68
C ARG A 104 -5.18 0.89 -3.38
N ILE A 105 -4.67 -0.07 -2.64
CA ILE A 105 -4.13 -1.34 -3.15
C ILE A 105 -4.64 -2.46 -2.26
N ASP A 106 -5.44 -3.38 -2.79
CA ASP A 106 -6.15 -4.36 -1.94
C ASP A 106 -5.22 -5.26 -1.13
N ALA A 107 -4.12 -5.72 -1.72
CA ALA A 107 -3.13 -6.55 -1.02
C ALA A 107 -2.40 -5.84 0.13
N VAL A 108 -2.42 -4.49 0.18
CA VAL A 108 -1.67 -3.69 1.18
C VAL A 108 -2.58 -2.93 2.13
N CYS A 109 -3.73 -2.46 1.66
CA CYS A 109 -4.62 -1.64 2.47
C CYS A 109 -5.63 -2.48 3.28
N ILE A 110 -5.77 -3.76 2.93
CA ILE A 110 -6.60 -4.74 3.65
C ILE A 110 -5.67 -5.71 4.36
N ASN A 111 -5.93 -5.97 5.65
CA ASN A 111 -5.27 -7.02 6.38
C ASN A 111 -5.68 -8.39 5.80
N GLN A 112 -4.82 -8.98 4.98
CA GLN A 112 -5.09 -10.24 4.28
C GLN A 112 -5.22 -11.46 5.21
N ASN A 113 -4.81 -11.33 6.47
CA ASN A 113 -4.90 -12.37 7.50
C ASN A 113 -6.15 -12.23 8.39
N ASP A 114 -6.95 -11.17 8.22
CA ASP A 114 -8.21 -10.96 8.95
C ASP A 114 -9.40 -11.15 7.99
N SER A 115 -10.04 -12.31 8.08
CA SER A 115 -11.19 -12.66 7.23
C SER A 115 -12.40 -11.74 7.42
N ALA A 116 -12.60 -11.21 8.64
CA ALA A 116 -13.69 -10.30 8.94
C ALA A 116 -13.41 -8.91 8.32
N GLU A 117 -12.18 -8.39 8.44
CA GLU A 117 -11.78 -7.17 7.75
C GLU A 117 -11.89 -7.33 6.23
N LYS A 118 -11.36 -8.41 5.66
CA LYS A 118 -11.46 -8.69 4.21
C LYS A 118 -12.90 -8.67 3.74
N SER A 119 -13.78 -9.40 4.40
CA SER A 119 -15.20 -9.47 4.04
C SER A 119 -15.85 -8.08 4.05
N ARG A 120 -15.58 -7.27 5.10
CA ARG A 120 -16.08 -5.89 5.18
C ARG A 120 -15.53 -5.01 4.06
N GLN A 121 -14.23 -5.07 3.76
CA GLN A 121 -13.61 -4.24 2.74
C GLN A 121 -14.02 -4.66 1.32
N VAL A 122 -14.22 -5.95 1.06
CA VAL A 122 -14.71 -6.47 -0.23
C VAL A 122 -16.10 -5.91 -0.55
N VAL A 123 -17.02 -5.89 0.42
CA VAL A 123 -18.36 -5.28 0.26
C VAL A 123 -18.26 -3.78 -0.10
N LEU A 124 -17.19 -3.10 0.33
CA LEU A 124 -16.96 -1.68 0.07
C LEU A 124 -16.18 -1.41 -1.22
N MET A 125 -15.65 -2.42 -1.91
CA MET A 125 -14.76 -2.23 -3.08
C MET A 125 -15.42 -1.38 -4.16
N THR A 126 -16.66 -1.68 -4.54
CA THR A 126 -17.40 -0.91 -5.57
C THR A 126 -17.43 0.57 -5.23
N GLN A 127 -17.75 0.90 -3.99
CA GLN A 127 -17.79 2.28 -3.52
C GLN A 127 -16.40 2.91 -3.56
N ILE A 128 -15.39 2.24 -3.00
CA ILE A 128 -14.02 2.76 -2.91
C ILE A 128 -13.48 3.05 -4.31
N TYR A 129 -13.58 2.10 -5.24
CA TYR A 129 -13.10 2.29 -6.60
C TYR A 129 -13.92 3.34 -7.37
N SER A 130 -15.25 3.42 -7.16
CA SER A 130 -16.10 4.40 -7.84
C SER A 130 -15.80 5.85 -7.50
N VAL A 131 -15.21 6.11 -6.34
CA VAL A 131 -14.85 7.46 -5.89
C VAL A 131 -13.35 7.73 -5.96
N ALA A 132 -12.53 6.80 -6.44
CA ALA A 132 -11.12 7.09 -6.65
C ALA A 132 -10.96 8.19 -7.71
N ASP A 133 -9.92 9.03 -7.59
CA ASP A 133 -9.57 10.04 -8.61
C ASP A 133 -9.33 9.38 -9.97
N LYS A 134 -8.76 8.18 -9.93
CA LYS A 134 -8.52 7.33 -11.10
C LYS A 134 -8.36 5.88 -10.67
N VAL A 135 -8.71 4.98 -11.59
CA VAL A 135 -8.30 3.58 -11.52
C VAL A 135 -7.06 3.40 -12.40
N LEU A 136 -6.02 2.82 -11.83
CA LEU A 136 -4.74 2.53 -12.46
C LEU A 136 -4.68 1.02 -12.74
N VAL A 137 -4.17 0.66 -13.92
CA VAL A 137 -4.00 -0.73 -14.40
C VAL A 137 -2.57 -0.97 -14.83
#